data_AF-A0A392THW5-F1
#
_entry.id   AF-A0A392THW5-F1
#
_cell.length_a   1.000
_cell.length_b   1.000
_cell.length_c   1.000
_cell.angle_alpha   90.00
_cell.angle_beta   90.00
_cell.angle_gamma   90.00
#
_symmetry.space_group_name_H-M   'P 1'
#
loop_
_entity.id
_entity.type
_entity.pdbx_description
1 polymer ?
#
loop_
_entity_poly.entity_id
_entity_poly.type
_entity_poly.pdbx_seq_one_letter_code
_entity_poly.pdbx_strand_id
1 'polypeptide(L)'
;VTNVLVRKYCTTLDDAQWALNGMVASVVNGEAVSVVQNRVKDAGFHELDILPLGADKVFVRSVSGIDVATVVGNAKEFFNLFLSDWVRW
;
A
#
# COMPACT_ATOMS: atom_id res chain seq x y z
N VAL A 1 2.89 45.11 10.29
CA VAL A 1 2.86 43.71 10.76
C VAL A 1 2.64 42.82 9.54
N THR A 2 3.66 42.09 9.10
CA THR A 2 3.56 41.16 7.96
C THR A 2 2.91 39.87 8.43
N ASN A 3 1.72 39.56 7.92
CA ASN A 3 1.07 38.26 8.15
C ASN A 3 1.81 37.18 7.35
N VAL A 4 2.54 36.31 8.05
CA VAL A 4 3.20 35.15 7.45
C VAL A 4 2.19 33.99 7.45
N LEU A 5 1.79 33.52 6.27
CA LEU A 5 1.01 32.29 6.16
C LEU A 5 1.92 31.09 6.45
N VAL A 6 1.64 30.38 7.55
CA VAL A 6 2.27 29.10 7.87
C VAL A 6 1.31 27.99 7.46
N ARG A 7 1.80 27.04 6.65
CA ARG A 7 1.02 25.84 6.32
C ARG A 7 0.93 24.95 7.55
N LYS A 8 -0.30 24.66 7.97
CA LYS A 8 -0.60 23.70 9.03
C LYS A 8 -1.15 22.44 8.38
N TYR A 9 -0.47 21.32 8.57
CA TYR A 9 -0.95 20.00 8.16
C TYR A 9 -1.53 19.33 9.40
N CYS A 10 -2.81 18.97 9.34
CA CYS A 10 -3.49 18.21 10.38
C CYS A 10 -3.89 16.87 9.78
N THR A 11 -3.35 15.78 10.32
CA THR A 11 -3.75 14.41 9.97
C THR A 11 -5.21 14.20 10.36
N THR A 12 -6.02 13.69 9.43
CA THR A 12 -7.38 13.25 9.75
C THR A 12 -7.37 11.86 10.37
N LEU A 13 -8.49 11.45 10.97
CA LEU A 13 -8.60 10.08 11.50
C LEU A 13 -8.51 9.04 10.36
N ASP A 14 -9.07 9.36 9.19
CA ASP A 14 -8.93 8.56 7.98
C ASP A 14 -7.45 8.44 7.58
N ASP A 15 -6.71 9.55 7.63
CA ASP A 15 -5.27 9.56 7.31
C ASP A 15 -4.46 8.61 8.20
N ALA A 16 -4.78 8.60 9.49
CA ALA A 16 -4.14 7.70 10.45
C ALA A 16 -4.54 6.24 10.22
N GLN A 17 -5.79 5.97 9.87
CA GLN A 17 -6.30 4.62 9.67
C GLN A 17 -5.71 3.93 8.43
N TRP A 18 -5.67 4.61 7.28
CA TRP A 18 -5.11 4.00 6.08
C TRP A 18 -3.61 3.74 6.22
N ALA A 19 -2.89 4.64 6.91
CA ALA A 19 -1.47 4.47 7.21
C ALA A 19 -1.23 3.26 8.12
N LEU A 20 -2.00 3.13 9.20
CA LEU A 20 -1.87 2.04 10.17
C LEU A 20 -2.15 0.66 9.55
N ASN A 21 -3.18 0.57 8.72
CA ASN A 21 -3.63 -0.69 8.13
C ASN A 21 -2.87 -1.03 6.83
N GLY A 22 -2.04 -0.13 6.33
CA GLY A 22 -1.26 -0.32 5.12
C GLY A 22 0.06 -1.04 5.35
N MET A 23 0.67 -1.46 4.24
CA MET A 23 1.99 -2.08 4.22
C MET A 23 2.82 -1.55 3.05
N VAL A 24 4.13 -1.59 3.20
CA VAL A 24 5.10 -1.41 2.12
C VAL A 24 5.62 -2.77 1.69
N ALA A 25 5.80 -2.95 0.38
CA ALA A 25 6.48 -4.10 -0.18
C ALA A 25 7.40 -3.66 -1.33
N SER A 26 8.34 -4.54 -1.68
CA SER A 26 9.18 -4.40 -2.87
C SER A 26 8.65 -5.31 -3.98
N VAL A 27 8.59 -4.81 -5.21
CA VAL A 27 8.24 -5.60 -6.39
C VAL A 27 9.46 -6.42 -6.81
N VAL A 28 9.29 -7.73 -6.97
CA VAL A 28 10.39 -8.62 -7.37
C VAL A 28 10.51 -8.69 -8.89
N ASN A 29 11.66 -9.18 -9.36
CA ASN A 29 11.93 -9.47 -10.78
C ASN A 29 11.75 -8.28 -11.75
N GLY A 30 11.74 -7.04 -11.24
CA GLY A 30 11.54 -5.85 -12.06
C GLY A 30 10.18 -5.79 -12.75
N GLU A 31 9.17 -6.48 -12.21
CA GLU A 31 7.82 -6.43 -12.77
C GLU A 31 7.27 -5.01 -12.73
N ALA A 32 6.53 -4.64 -13.77
CA ALA A 32 5.85 -3.35 -13.79
C ALA A 32 4.73 -3.35 -12.73
N VAL A 33 4.61 -2.26 -11.96
CA VAL A 33 3.58 -2.11 -10.92
C VAL A 33 2.17 -2.31 -11.48
N SER A 34 1.92 -1.92 -12.73
CA SER A 34 0.63 -2.16 -13.40
C SER A 34 0.32 -3.64 -13.61
N VAL A 35 1.33 -4.48 -13.85
CA VAL A 35 1.17 -5.94 -13.95
C VAL A 35 0.84 -6.53 -12.58
N VAL A 36 1.52 -6.07 -11.54
CA VAL A 36 1.25 -6.46 -10.14
C VAL A 36 -0.18 -6.09 -9.74
N GLN A 37 -0.62 -4.86 -10.05
CA GLN A 37 -2.00 -4.39 -9.82
C GLN A 37 -3.03 -5.29 -10.51
N ASN A 38 -2.80 -5.64 -11.78
CA ASN A 38 -3.71 -6.50 -12.52
C ASN A 38 -3.78 -7.90 -11.91
N ARG A 39 -2.66 -8.52 -11.56
CA ARG A 39 -2.64 -9.86 -10.92
C ARG A 39 -3.41 -9.90 -9.60
N VAL A 40 -3.27 -8.86 -8.78
CA VAL A 40 -3.98 -8.77 -7.50
C VAL A 40 -5.49 -8.64 -7.72
N LYS A 41 -5.93 -7.85 -8.71
CA LYS A 41 -7.34 -7.76 -9.11
C LYS A 41 -7.86 -9.06 -9.70
N ASP A 42 -7.12 -9.68 -10.61
CA ASP A 42 -7.48 -10.95 -11.27
C ASP A 42 -7.60 -12.10 -10.27
N ALA A 43 -6.83 -12.08 -9.19
CA ALA A 43 -6.92 -13.04 -8.08
C ALA A 43 -8.07 -12.76 -7.08
N GLY A 44 -8.86 -11.70 -7.31
CA GLY A 44 -10.05 -11.39 -6.52
C GLY A 44 -9.85 -10.37 -5.40
N PHE A 45 -8.65 -9.83 -5.20
CA PHE A 45 -8.36 -8.84 -4.16
C PHE A 45 -8.73 -7.41 -4.59
N HIS A 46 -10.00 -7.22 -4.95
CA HIS A 46 -10.53 -5.95 -5.45
C HIS A 46 -10.46 -4.79 -4.43
N GLU A 47 -10.33 -5.11 -3.15
CA GLU A 47 -10.26 -4.13 -2.06
C GLU A 47 -8.82 -3.68 -1.75
N LEU A 48 -7.82 -4.22 -2.45
CA LEU A 48 -6.42 -3.80 -2.29
C LEU A 48 -6.01 -2.84 -3.41
N ASP A 49 -5.61 -1.65 -3.02
CA ASP A 49 -4.94 -0.69 -3.89
C ASP A 49 -3.42 -0.77 -3.69
N ILE A 50 -2.70 -0.76 -4.81
CA ILE A 50 -1.24 -0.76 -4.84
C ILE A 50 -0.77 0.55 -5.44
N LEU A 51 -0.07 1.36 -4.66
CA LEU A 51 0.37 2.70 -5.02
C LEU A 51 1.90 2.72 -5.16
N PRO A 52 2.46 3.15 -6.30
CA PRO A 52 3.91 3.22 -6.45
C PRO A 52 4.49 4.29 -5.52
N LEU A 53 5.49 3.92 -4.72
CA LEU A 53 6.27 4.85 -3.89
C LEU A 53 7.58 5.29 -4.56
N GLY A 54 7.89 4.70 -5.72
CA GLY A 54 9.12 4.93 -6.47
C GLY A 54 10.01 3.70 -6.51
N ALA A 55 10.88 3.63 -7.51
CA ALA A 55 11.70 2.46 -7.81
C ALA A 55 10.86 1.17 -7.82
N ASP A 56 11.23 0.18 -7.01
CA ASP A 56 10.55 -1.09 -6.83
C ASP A 56 9.58 -1.08 -5.63
N LYS A 57 9.42 0.04 -4.92
CA LYS A 57 8.58 0.08 -3.71
C LYS A 57 7.14 0.41 -4.02
N VAL A 58 6.25 -0.33 -3.39
CA VAL A 58 4.81 -0.10 -3.45
C VAL A 58 4.23 -0.01 -2.05
N PHE A 59 3.24 0.85 -1.91
CA PHE A 59 2.37 0.91 -0.76
C PHE A 59 1.07 0.16 -1.08
N VAL A 60 0.71 -0.78 -0.22
CA VAL A 60 -0.52 -1.57 -0.33
C VAL A 60 -1.47 -1.09 0.75
N ARG A 61 -2.64 -0.62 0.35
CA ARG A 61 -3.72 -0.24 1.27
C ARG A 61 -4.99 -0.99 0.97
N SER A 62 -5.81 -1.17 2.00
CA SER A 62 -7.19 -1.59 1.84
C SER A 62 -8.09 -0.37 1.61
N VAL A 63 -9.03 -0.49 0.67
CA VAL A 63 -10.10 0.50 0.46
C VAL A 63 -11.22 0.30 1.50
N SER A 64 -11.45 -0.93 1.96
CA SER A 64 -12.43 -1.29 2.98
C SER A 64 -11.94 -1.07 4.42
N GLY A 65 -10.68 -0.65 4.58
CA GLY A 65 -10.06 -0.42 5.89
C GLY A 65 -9.60 -1.69 6.60
N ILE A 66 -9.59 -2.84 5.92
CA ILE A 66 -9.07 -4.10 6.44
C ILE A 66 -7.55 -4.00 6.61
N ASP A 67 -7.04 -4.61 7.68
CA ASP A 67 -5.61 -4.72 7.92
C ASP A 67 -4.93 -5.55 6.81
N VAL A 68 -4.09 -4.89 6.00
CA VAL A 68 -3.40 -5.51 4.85
C VAL A 68 -2.49 -6.65 5.30
N ALA A 69 -1.88 -6.55 6.49
CA ALA A 69 -1.02 -7.63 6.99
C ALA A 69 -1.79 -8.93 7.24
N THR A 70 -3.06 -8.84 7.63
CA THR A 70 -3.92 -10.00 7.80
C THR A 70 -4.22 -10.66 6.45
N VAL A 71 -4.54 -9.85 5.42
CA VAL A 71 -4.81 -10.35 4.05
C VAL A 71 -3.57 -11.01 3.46
N VAL A 72 -2.42 -10.32 3.54
CA VAL A 72 -1.14 -10.81 3.03
C VAL A 72 -0.68 -12.04 3.79
N GLY A 73 -0.85 -12.09 5.11
CA GLY A 73 -0.53 -13.25 5.92
C GLY A 73 -1.31 -14.50 5.51
N ASN A 74 -2.61 -14.35 5.23
CA ASN A 74 -3.48 -15.47 4.83
C ASN A 74 -3.18 -16.00 3.42
N ALA A 75 -2.67 -15.16 2.52
CA ALA A 75 -2.33 -15.52 1.14
C ALA A 75 -0.84 -15.31 0.82
N LYS A 76 0.03 -15.54 1.81
CA LYS A 76 1.46 -15.20 1.74
C LYS A 76 2.16 -15.77 0.53
N GLU A 77 1.94 -17.05 0.24
CA GLU A 77 2.57 -17.74 -0.90
C GLU A 77 2.17 -17.14 -2.25
N PHE A 78 0.94 -16.64 -2.38
CA PHE A 78 0.49 -15.94 -3.58
C PHE A 78 1.23 -14.61 -3.75
N PHE A 79 1.30 -13.80 -2.70
CA PHE A 79 1.96 -12.49 -2.75
C PHE A 79 3.48 -12.61 -2.96
N ASN A 80 4.12 -13.65 -2.42
CA ASN A 80 5.56 -13.90 -2.61
C ASN A 80 5.96 -14.12 -4.08
N LEU A 81 5.01 -14.40 -4.98
CA LEU A 81 5.30 -14.57 -6.40
C LEU A 81 5.76 -13.26 -7.07
N PHE A 82 5.35 -12.11 -6.54
CA PHE A 82 5.58 -10.80 -7.17
C PHE A 82 5.87 -9.65 -6.17
N LEU A 83 5.79 -9.89 -4.85
CA LEU A 83 6.13 -8.93 -3.80
C LEU A 83 6.98 -9.55 -2.68
N SER A 84 7.93 -8.79 -2.16
CA SER A 84 8.83 -9.15 -1.04
C SER A 84 8.94 -8.02 -0.01
N ASP A 85 9.73 -8.26 1.04
CA ASP A 85 10.16 -7.24 2.01
C ASP A 85 9.00 -6.45 2.61
N TRP A 86 7.96 -7.18 3.03
CA TRP A 86 6.77 -6.61 3.64
C TRP A 86 7.09 -5.93 4.98
N VAL A 87 6.80 -4.64 5.09
CA VAL A 87 6.97 -3.83 6.31
C VAL A 87 5.71 -3.01 6.56
N ARG A 88 5.40 -2.72 7.83
CA ARG A 88 4.37 -1.74 8.18
C ARG A 88 4.78 -0.35 7.67
N TRP A 89 3.80 0.43 7.20
CA TRP A 89 4.01 1.84 6.83
C TRP A 89 4.29 2.71 8.06
#